data_AF-A0A2V7Y876-F1
#
_entry.id   AF-A0A2V7Y876-F1
#
_cell.length_a   1.000
_cell.length_b   1.000
_cell.length_c   1.000
_cell.angle_alpha   90.00
_cell.angle_beta   90.00
_cell.angle_gamma   90.00
#
_symmetry.space_group_name_H-M   'P 1'
#
loop_
_entity.id
_entity.type
_entity.pdbx_description
1 polymer ?
#
loop_
_entity_poly.entity_id
_entity_poly.type
_entity_poly.pdbx_seq_one_letter_code
_entity_poly.pdbx_strand_id
1 'polypeptide(L)'
;GRPLDRRTDVYSLGVVLYELLAGEPPFTGSNLARVLVRLVQEDPRPLRQAAPATPEDLETIVAKCLEKDPARRYESARELA
;
A
#
# COMPACT_ATOMS: atom_id res chain seq x y z
N GLY A 1 1.26 -21.20 -0.08
CA GLY A 1 1.23 -19.75 -0.36
C GLY A 1 0.35 -19.51 -1.56
N ARG A 2 -0.31 -18.34 -1.66
CA ARG A 2 -1.03 -17.95 -2.89
C ARG A 2 0.00 -17.73 -4.02
N PRO A 3 -0.33 -18.04 -5.28
CA PRO A 3 0.57 -17.76 -6.39
C PRO A 3 0.88 -16.25 -6.45
N LEU A 4 2.15 -15.92 -6.61
CA LEU A 4 2.60 -14.55 -6.86
C LEU A 4 2.16 -14.16 -8.27
N ASP A 5 1.43 -13.07 -8.37
CA ASP A 5 1.02 -12.48 -9.65
C ASP A 5 1.39 -10.99 -9.73
N ARG A 6 1.06 -10.36 -10.85
CA ARG A 6 1.34 -8.94 -11.15
C ARG A 6 0.76 -7.97 -10.11
N ARG A 7 -0.20 -8.40 -9.30
CA ARG A 7 -0.80 -7.58 -8.23
C ARG A 7 0.10 -7.49 -7.00
N THR A 8 1.17 -8.28 -6.96
CA THR A 8 2.29 -8.09 -6.02
C THR A 8 3.06 -6.81 -6.34
N ASP A 9 3.27 -6.53 -7.63
CA ASP A 9 3.93 -5.30 -8.06
C ASP A 9 3.04 -4.09 -7.83
N VAL A 10 1.71 -4.22 -8.04
CA VAL A 10 0.72 -3.18 -7.68
C VAL A 10 0.79 -2.83 -6.19
N TYR A 11 0.90 -3.85 -5.32
CA TYR A 11 1.02 -3.62 -3.89
C TYR A 11 2.33 -2.90 -3.54
N SER A 12 3.45 -3.36 -4.08
CA SER A 12 4.77 -2.75 -3.84
C SER A 12 4.82 -1.31 -4.36
N LEU A 13 4.20 -1.02 -5.50
CA LEU A 13 4.04 0.34 -6.02
C LEU A 13 3.19 1.21 -5.08
N GLY A 14 2.09 0.67 -4.53
CA GLY A 14 1.28 1.36 -3.52
C GLY A 14 2.08 1.72 -2.27
N VAL A 15 2.96 0.82 -1.81
CA VAL A 15 3.87 1.08 -0.68
C VAL A 15 4.84 2.22 -1.00
N VAL A 16 5.46 2.21 -2.18
CA VAL A 16 6.38 3.28 -2.61
C VAL A 16 5.64 4.61 -2.76
N LEU A 17 4.46 4.64 -3.36
CA LEU A 17 3.65 5.85 -3.48
C LEU A 17 3.27 6.42 -2.11
N TYR A 18 2.84 5.57 -1.18
CA TYR A 18 2.56 5.97 0.19
C TYR A 18 3.79 6.62 0.82
N GLU A 19 4.96 5.97 0.73
CA GLU A 19 6.20 6.48 1.31
C GLU A 19 6.64 7.81 0.71
N LEU A 20 6.53 7.98 -0.61
CA LEU A 20 6.87 9.24 -1.28
C LEU A 20 5.96 10.40 -0.84
N LEU A 21 4.70 10.12 -0.52
CA LEU A 21 3.71 11.13 -0.14
C LEU A 21 3.72 11.42 1.38
N ALA A 22 3.87 10.39 2.20
CA ALA A 22 3.86 10.47 3.66
C ALA A 22 5.25 10.73 4.28
N GLY A 23 6.33 10.49 3.53
CA GLY A 23 7.72 10.56 4.01
C GLY A 23 8.19 9.33 4.80
N GLU A 24 7.30 8.36 5.03
CA GLU A 24 7.61 7.09 5.70
C GLU A 24 6.75 5.95 5.12
N PRO A 25 7.21 4.69 5.15
CA PRO A 25 6.44 3.57 4.65
C PRO A 25 5.18 3.31 5.48
N PRO A 26 4.15 2.69 4.90
CA PRO A 26 2.88 2.42 5.57
C PRO A 26 2.99 1.51 6.80
N PHE A 27 4.06 0.69 6.86
CA PHE A 27 4.34 -0.20 7.98
C PHE A 27 5.80 -0.07 8.39
N THR A 28 6.03 0.29 9.65
CA THR A 28 7.35 0.34 10.29
C THR A 28 7.41 -0.65 11.45
N GLY A 29 8.60 -0.96 11.97
CA GLY A 29 8.75 -1.88 13.09
C GLY A 29 10.19 -1.99 13.57
N SER A 30 10.40 -2.48 14.78
CA SER A 30 11.74 -2.61 15.37
C SER A 30 12.62 -3.67 14.71
N ASN A 31 12.03 -4.56 13.90
CA ASN A 31 12.74 -5.53 13.07
C ASN A 31 11.84 -6.02 11.91
N LEU A 32 12.42 -6.78 10.99
CA LEU A 32 11.72 -7.31 9.82
C LEU A 32 10.51 -8.19 10.20
N ALA A 33 10.62 -9.05 11.20
CA ALA A 33 9.53 -9.92 11.61
C ALA A 33 8.30 -9.10 12.07
N ARG A 34 8.52 -8.00 12.80
CA ARG A 34 7.45 -7.07 13.20
C ARG A 34 6.82 -6.38 12.00
N VAL A 35 7.62 -5.90 11.05
CA VAL A 35 7.10 -5.28 9.81
C VAL A 35 6.24 -6.27 9.03
N LEU A 36 6.69 -7.52 8.88
CA LEU A 36 5.93 -8.56 8.16
C LEU A 36 4.61 -8.89 8.85
N VAL A 37 4.57 -8.94 10.19
CA VAL A 37 3.33 -9.14 10.93
C VAL A 37 2.34 -8.00 10.66
N ARG A 38 2.80 -6.74 10.75
CA ARG A 38 1.95 -5.57 10.47
C ARG A 38 1.46 -5.55 9.03
N LEU A 39 2.33 -5.86 8.08
CA LEU A 39 1.98 -5.96 6.66
C LEU A 39 0.86 -6.98 6.41
N VAL A 40 0.80 -8.07 7.18
CA VAL A 40 -0.24 -9.10 7.03
C VAL A 40 -1.51 -8.77 7.83
N GLN A 41 -1.38 -8.17 9.01
CA GLN A 41 -2.48 -8.09 9.99
C GLN A 41 -3.08 -6.69 10.20
N GLU A 42 -2.33 -5.64 9.91
CA GLU A 42 -2.74 -4.26 10.19
C GLU A 42 -3.04 -3.53 8.88
N ASP A 43 -4.06 -2.67 8.90
CA ASP A 43 -4.29 -1.73 7.81
C ASP A 43 -3.33 -0.54 7.92
N PRO A 44 -2.87 0.03 6.79
CA PRO A 44 -2.01 1.19 6.83
C PRO A 44 -2.78 2.38 7.43
N ARG A 45 -2.07 3.30 8.07
CA ARG A 45 -2.65 4.61 8.42
C ARG A 45 -3.21 5.26 7.14
N PRO A 46 -4.42 5.84 7.15
CA PRO A 46 -4.94 6.54 5.97
C PRO A 46 -3.97 7.62 5.49
N LEU A 47 -3.75 7.70 4.18
CA LEU A 47 -2.71 8.54 3.61
C LEU A 47 -2.93 10.01 3.91
N ARG A 48 -4.17 10.51 3.89
CA ARG A 48 -4.47 11.91 4.24
C ARG A 48 -4.34 12.20 5.73
N GLN A 49 -4.27 11.18 6.59
CA GLN A 49 -3.88 11.39 7.99
C GLN A 49 -2.37 11.58 8.13
N ALA A 50 -1.55 10.93 7.29
CA ALA A 50 -0.09 11.06 7.31
C ALA A 50 0.39 12.28 6.50
N ALA A 51 -0.25 12.56 5.37
CA ALA A 51 0.02 13.67 4.47
C ALA A 51 -1.27 14.41 4.10
N PRO A 52 -1.73 15.37 4.93
CA PRO A 52 -3.03 16.04 4.76
C PRO A 52 -3.25 16.80 3.45
N ALA A 53 -2.16 17.20 2.79
CA ALA A 53 -2.21 17.88 1.49
C ALA A 53 -2.50 16.95 0.31
N THR A 54 -2.54 15.63 0.53
CA THR A 54 -2.78 14.65 -0.52
C THR A 54 -4.20 14.77 -1.08
N PRO A 55 -4.40 14.83 -2.41
CA PRO A 55 -5.72 14.77 -3.02
C PRO A 55 -6.47 13.47 -2.66
N GLU A 56 -7.80 13.55 -2.53
CA GLU A 56 -8.65 12.40 -2.16
C GLU A 56 -8.57 11.24 -3.18
N ASP A 57 -8.52 11.57 -4.47
CA ASP A 57 -8.37 10.57 -5.53
C ASP A 57 -7.06 9.79 -5.39
N LEU A 58 -5.98 10.47 -4.99
CA LEU A 58 -4.68 9.85 -4.82
C LEU A 58 -4.64 8.95 -3.57
N GLU A 59 -5.31 9.34 -2.49
CA GLU A 59 -5.51 8.45 -1.34
C GLU A 59 -6.30 7.20 -1.73
N THR A 60 -7.36 7.37 -2.54
CA THR A 60 -8.18 6.25 -3.02
C THR A 60 -7.37 5.25 -3.84
N ILE A 61 -6.52 5.75 -4.75
CA ILE A 61 -5.62 4.91 -5.56
C ILE A 61 -4.64 4.14 -4.65
N VAL A 62 -3.97 4.85 -3.73
CA VAL A 62 -2.99 4.22 -2.82
C VAL A 62 -3.67 3.18 -1.92
N ALA A 63 -4.84 3.49 -1.36
CA ALA A 63 -5.60 2.56 -0.53
C ALA A 63 -5.97 1.28 -1.30
N LYS A 64 -6.43 1.41 -2.55
CA LYS A 64 -6.75 0.26 -3.40
C LYS A 64 -5.53 -0.59 -3.74
N CYS A 65 -4.36 0.02 -3.98
CA CYS A 65 -3.11 -0.72 -4.16
C CYS A 65 -2.72 -1.53 -2.91
N LEU A 66 -2.97 -0.98 -1.72
CA LEU A 66 -2.60 -1.55 -0.43
C LEU A 66 -3.62 -2.56 0.15
N GLU A 67 -4.67 -2.89 -0.60
CA GLU A 67 -5.66 -3.90 -0.23
C GLU A 67 -5.01 -5.25 0.11
N LYS A 68 -5.43 -5.87 1.22
CA LYS A 68 -4.87 -7.15 1.67
C LYS A 68 -5.24 -8.29 0.72
N ASP A 69 -6.46 -8.24 0.19
CA ASP A 69 -6.92 -9.18 -0.81
C ASP A 69 -6.43 -8.76 -2.21
N PRO A 70 -5.55 -9.55 -2.88
CA PRO A 70 -5.15 -9.26 -4.25
C PRO A 70 -6.33 -9.15 -5.22
N ALA A 71 -7.49 -9.76 -4.93
CA ALA A 71 -8.70 -9.62 -5.75
C ALA A 71 -9.28 -8.20 -5.77
N ARG A 72 -8.99 -7.41 -4.72
CA ARG A 72 -9.50 -6.03 -4.55
C ARG A 72 -8.53 -4.96 -5.05
N ARG A 73 -7.30 -5.35 -5.39
CA ARG A 73 -6.30 -4.45 -5.99
C ARG A 73 -6.62 -4.19 -7.46
N TYR A 74 -5.91 -3.23 -8.05
CA TYR A 74 -5.83 -3.12 -9.51
C TYR A 74 -5.27 -4.41 -10.12
N GLU A 75 -5.74 -4.76 -11.32
CA GLU A 75 -5.30 -5.96 -12.02
C GLU A 75 -3.83 -5.84 -12.46
N SER A 76 -3.40 -4.62 -12.79
CA SER A 76 -2.02 -4.31 -13.15
C SER A 76 -1.67 -2.86 -12.83
N ALA A 77 -0.37 -2.57 -12.76
CA ALA A 77 0.13 -1.20 -12.56
C ALA A 77 -0.31 -0.24 -13.69
N ARG A 78 -0.65 -0.75 -14.88
CA ARG A 78 -1.12 0.05 -16.00
C ARG A 78 -2.51 0.65 -15.77
N GLU A 79 -3.33 0.06 -14.91
CA GLU A 79 -4.67 0.56 -14.59
C GLU A 79 -4.68 1.78 -13.66
N LEU A 80 -3.50 2.22 -13.19
CA LEU A 80 -3.36 3.43 -12.37
C LEU A 80 -3.31 4.72 -13.21
N ALA A 81 -3.24 4.62 -14.55
CA ALA A 81 -3.07 5.73 -15.48
C ALA A 81 -4.32 6.00 -16.33
#